data_AF-A0A8B7UQW6-F1
#
_entry.id   AF-A0A8B7UQW6-F1
#
_cell.length_a   1.000
_cell.length_b   1.000
_cell.length_c   1.000
_cell.angle_alpha   90.00
_cell.angle_beta   90.00
_cell.angle_gamma   90.00
#
_symmetry.space_group_name_H-M   'P 1'
#
loop_
_entity.id
_entity.type
_entity.pdbx_description
1 polymer ?
#
loop_
_entity_poly.entity_id
_entity_poly.type
_entity_poly.pdbx_seq_one_letter_code
_entity_poly.pdbx_strand_id
1 'polypeptide(L)'
;MQSNFCASDVVVTGTVKSMVRGPGEGLTVTVSLIGAYKTEGLDLPSPPTDTSLKFYLPCRQCPIMKKGNSYLLMGKMEENLGPVLSQESFVVLYRSNQDPILNNLSKRKCSSSPGQAA
;
A
#
# COMPACT_ATOMS: atom_id res chain seq x y z
N MET A 1 -2.39 6.36 11.24
CA MET A 1 -3.03 6.30 9.89
C MET A 1 -2.81 7.57 9.09
N GLN A 2 -3.23 8.76 9.54
CA GLN A 2 -3.08 10.00 8.73
C GLN A 2 -1.61 10.32 8.36
N SER A 3 -0.69 10.28 9.33
CA SER A 3 0.74 10.53 9.05
C SER A 3 1.36 9.51 8.08
N ASN A 4 1.00 8.23 8.22
CA ASN A 4 1.47 7.17 7.33
C ASN A 4 0.91 7.34 5.91
N PHE A 5 -0.36 7.75 5.79
CA PHE A 5 -0.99 8.04 4.49
C PHE A 5 -0.22 9.14 3.74
N CYS A 6 0.24 10.16 4.46
CA CYS A 6 1.01 11.26 3.86
C CYS A 6 2.44 10.87 3.52
N ALA A 7 3.09 10.05 4.34
CA ALA A 7 4.44 9.53 4.09
C ALA A 7 4.49 8.40 3.04
N SER A 8 3.34 7.89 2.60
CA SER A 8 3.21 6.82 1.60
C SER A 8 2.82 7.40 0.25
N ASP A 9 3.45 6.93 -0.81
CA ASP A 9 3.12 7.32 -2.20
C ASP A 9 1.94 6.50 -2.74
N VAL A 10 1.81 5.26 -2.28
CA VAL A 10 0.75 4.33 -2.69
C VAL A 10 -0.09 3.90 -1.48
N VAL A 11 -1.40 4.08 -1.56
CA VAL A 11 -2.39 3.66 -0.57
C VAL A 11 -3.54 2.97 -1.28
N VAL A 12 -3.61 1.66 -1.07
CA VAL A 12 -4.62 0.81 -1.69
C VAL A 12 -5.15 -0.23 -0.69
N THR A 13 -6.31 -0.78 -0.99
CA THR A 13 -6.90 -1.88 -0.23
C THR A 13 -7.01 -3.08 -1.14
N GLY A 14 -6.63 -4.25 -0.64
CA GLY A 14 -6.61 -5.45 -1.45
C GLY A 14 -6.58 -6.75 -0.66
N THR A 15 -7.08 -7.81 -1.27
CA THR A 15 -7.06 -9.17 -0.72
C THR A 15 -5.81 -9.90 -1.16
N VAL A 16 -5.06 -10.47 -0.22
CA VAL A 16 -3.85 -11.23 -0.53
C VAL A 16 -4.22 -12.51 -1.28
N LYS A 17 -3.83 -12.59 -2.55
CA LYS A 17 -4.03 -13.76 -3.41
C LYS A 17 -2.90 -14.76 -3.26
N SER A 18 -1.65 -14.27 -3.28
CA SER A 18 -0.45 -15.11 -3.20
C SER A 18 0.72 -14.33 -2.61
N MET A 19 1.67 -15.06 -2.04
CA MET A 19 2.93 -14.52 -1.52
C MET A 19 4.05 -15.41 -2.04
N VAL A 20 5.01 -14.83 -2.74
CA VAL A 20 6.14 -15.54 -3.35
C VAL A 20 7.44 -14.91 -2.90
N ARG A 21 8.53 -15.66 -2.85
CA ARG A 21 9.85 -15.10 -2.51
C ARG A 21 10.29 -14.17 -3.64
N GLY A 22 10.62 -12.94 -3.30
CA GLY A 22 11.19 -11.96 -4.22
C GLY A 22 12.72 -12.12 -4.33
N PRO A 23 13.39 -11.24 -5.08
CA PRO A 23 14.85 -11.19 -5.13
C PRO A 23 15.47 -11.00 -3.72
N GLY A 24 16.61 -11.67 -3.48
CA GLY A 24 17.31 -11.61 -2.19
C GLY A 24 16.52 -12.24 -1.04
N GLU A 25 16.37 -11.51 0.07
CA GLU A 25 15.52 -11.90 1.20
C GLU A 25 14.10 -11.30 1.12
N GLY A 26 13.77 -10.67 -0.01
CA GLY A 26 12.48 -10.04 -0.21
C GLY A 26 11.32 -11.01 -0.40
N LEU A 27 10.10 -10.50 -0.23
CA LEU A 27 8.85 -11.19 -0.47
C LEU A 27 8.01 -10.37 -1.46
N THR A 28 7.45 -11.01 -2.48
CA THR A 28 6.48 -10.38 -3.37
C THR A 28 5.08 -10.87 -3.03
N VAL A 29 4.21 -9.95 -2.65
CA VAL A 29 2.82 -10.22 -2.29
C VAL A 29 1.93 -9.77 -3.44
N THR A 30 1.16 -10.70 -4.00
CA THR A 30 0.14 -10.39 -5.00
C THR A 30 -1.19 -10.20 -4.30
N VAL A 31 -1.79 -9.03 -4.47
CA VAL A 31 -3.12 -8.69 -3.92
C VAL A 31 -4.09 -8.39 -5.05
N SER A 32 -5.36 -8.77 -4.89
CA SER A 32 -6.44 -8.22 -5.71
C SER A 32 -6.89 -6.92 -5.08
N LEU A 33 -6.88 -5.85 -5.85
CA LEU A 33 -7.38 -4.56 -5.41
C LEU A 33 -8.90 -4.60 -5.20
N ILE A 34 -9.29 -4.03 -4.07
CA ILE A 34 -10.66 -3.72 -3.69
C ILE A 34 -10.91 -2.24 -4.01
N GLY A 35 -9.95 -1.39 -3.65
CA GLY A 35 -9.98 0.05 -3.90
C GLY A 35 -8.59 0.66 -3.92
N ALA A 36 -8.48 1.81 -4.57
CA ALA A 36 -7.26 2.61 -4.60
C ALA A 36 -7.60 4.04 -4.19
N TYR A 37 -6.79 4.63 -3.31
CA TYR A 37 -7.00 5.99 -2.80
C TYR A 37 -5.84 6.92 -3.15
N LYS A 38 -4.62 6.39 -3.18
CA LYS A 38 -3.42 7.12 -3.58
C LYS A 38 -2.56 6.19 -4.41
N THR A 39 -2.24 6.54 -5.64
CA THR A 39 -1.47 5.70 -6.56
C THR A 39 -0.49 6.57 -7.33
N GLU A 40 0.27 7.36 -6.59
CA GLU A 40 1.29 8.24 -7.17
C GLU A 40 2.35 7.37 -7.85
N GLY A 41 2.46 7.48 -9.17
CA GLY A 41 3.38 6.69 -10.00
C GLY A 41 2.82 5.37 -10.52
N LEU A 42 1.60 4.97 -10.11
CA LEU A 42 1.01 3.69 -10.50
C LEU A 42 -0.21 3.91 -11.40
N ASP A 43 -0.07 3.55 -12.68
CA ASP A 43 -1.17 3.62 -13.65
C ASP A 43 -2.10 2.43 -13.41
N LEU A 44 -3.26 2.71 -12.80
CA LEU A 44 -4.31 1.72 -12.58
C LEU A 44 -5.52 2.02 -13.44
N PRO A 45 -6.18 0.97 -13.96
CA PRO A 45 -7.46 1.15 -14.64
C PRO A 45 -8.48 1.72 -13.64
N SER A 46 -9.38 2.58 -14.13
CA SER A 46 -10.51 3.07 -13.35
C SER A 46 -11.78 2.35 -13.85
N PRO A 47 -12.43 1.49 -13.02
CA PRO A 47 -12.17 1.27 -11.60
C PRO A 47 -10.98 0.31 -11.34
N PRO A 48 -10.22 0.51 -10.23
CA PRO A 48 -9.09 -0.34 -9.88
C PRO A 48 -9.52 -1.70 -9.32
N THR A 49 -10.81 -1.93 -9.13
CA THR A 49 -11.39 -3.14 -8.55
C THR A 49 -11.03 -4.36 -9.39
N ASP A 50 -10.72 -5.48 -8.73
CA ASP A 50 -10.27 -6.75 -9.34
C ASP A 50 -8.88 -6.72 -10.00
N THR A 51 -8.21 -5.56 -10.05
CA THR A 51 -6.84 -5.47 -10.58
C THR A 51 -5.85 -6.14 -9.63
N SER A 52 -5.05 -7.08 -10.14
CA SER A 52 -4.01 -7.74 -9.36
C SER A 52 -2.72 -6.90 -9.33
N LEU A 53 -2.24 -6.61 -8.12
CA LEU A 53 -1.09 -5.75 -7.89
C LEU A 53 -0.02 -6.49 -7.09
N LYS A 54 1.24 -6.35 -7.50
CA LYS A 54 2.38 -7.02 -6.88
C LYS A 54 3.12 -6.02 -6.02
N PHE A 55 3.12 -6.25 -4.71
CA PHE A 55 3.88 -5.49 -3.73
C PHE A 55 5.19 -6.20 -3.45
N TYR A 56 6.29 -5.46 -3.47
CA TYR A 56 7.59 -5.98 -3.05
C TYR A 56 7.88 -5.59 -1.60
N LEU A 57 8.34 -6.54 -0.82
CA LEU A 57 8.72 -6.34 0.57
C LEU A 57 10.19 -6.68 0.68
N PRO A 58 11.08 -5.73 1.00
CA PRO A 58 12.50 -6.01 1.23
C PRO A 58 12.75 -6.82 2.51
N CYS A 59 11.69 -7.25 3.21
CA CYS A 59 11.74 -7.98 4.46
C CYS A 59 10.96 -9.29 4.36
N ARG A 60 11.52 -10.35 4.95
CA ARG A 60 10.99 -11.72 4.86
C ARG A 60 9.84 -12.01 5.84
N GLN A 61 9.75 -11.23 6.92
CA GLN A 61 8.84 -11.45 8.06
C GLN A 61 7.97 -10.25 8.42
N CYS A 62 7.96 -9.17 7.64
CA CYS A 62 7.15 -7.98 7.95
C CYS A 62 6.32 -7.61 6.72
N PRO A 63 5.03 -7.27 6.84
CA PRO A 63 4.08 -7.46 7.94
C PRO A 63 3.44 -8.86 7.98
N ILE A 64 2.80 -9.24 9.10
CA ILE A 64 2.06 -10.51 9.22
C ILE A 64 0.79 -10.44 8.39
N MET A 65 0.87 -10.92 7.15
CA MET A 65 -0.25 -11.01 6.22
C MET A 65 -0.68 -12.46 6.05
N LYS A 66 -1.99 -12.70 6.03
CA LYS A 66 -2.57 -13.99 5.72
C LYS A 66 -3.17 -13.96 4.33
N LYS A 67 -2.82 -14.94 3.51
CA LYS A 67 -3.48 -15.20 2.23
C LYS A 67 -4.98 -15.37 2.45
N GLY A 68 -5.80 -14.75 1.60
CA GLY A 68 -7.25 -14.78 1.68
C GLY A 68 -7.88 -13.63 2.48
N ASN A 69 -7.08 -12.88 3.26
CA ASN A 69 -7.58 -11.73 4.01
C ASN A 69 -7.35 -10.43 3.24
N SER A 70 -8.23 -9.47 3.48
CA SER A 70 -8.15 -8.11 2.94
C SER A 70 -7.34 -7.20 3.86
N TYR A 71 -6.42 -6.45 3.28
CA TYR A 71 -5.53 -5.54 3.97
C TYR A 71 -5.56 -4.16 3.33
N LEU A 72 -5.35 -3.15 4.17
CA LEU A 72 -4.98 -1.80 3.76
C LEU A 72 -3.47 -1.76 3.67
N LEU A 73 -2.94 -1.48 2.49
CA LEU A 73 -1.51 -1.42 2.21
C LEU A 73 -1.14 0.03 1.92
N MET A 74 -0.34 0.62 2.80
CA MET A 74 0.27 1.94 2.60
C MET A 74 1.77 1.76 2.41
N GLY A 75 2.23 1.98 1.19
CA GLY A 75 3.61 1.76 0.77
C GLY A 75 4.20 2.96 0.07
N LYS A 76 5.46 2.82 -0.31
CA LYS A 76 6.14 3.78 -1.17
C LYS A 76 6.24 3.21 -2.57
N MET A 77 6.32 4.09 -3.55
CA MET A 77 6.54 3.69 -4.94
C MET A 77 8.04 3.72 -5.18
N GLU A 78 8.57 2.62 -5.68
CA GLU A 78 10.00 2.43 -5.95
C GLU A 78 10.15 2.28 -7.47
N GLU A 79 11.06 3.05 -8.07
CA GLU A 79 11.09 3.24 -9.52
C GLU A 79 11.38 1.94 -10.28
N ASN A 80 12.15 1.04 -9.67
CA ASN A 80 12.57 -0.22 -10.28
C ASN A 80 11.72 -1.44 -9.85
N LEU A 81 11.11 -1.38 -8.67
CA LEU A 81 10.42 -2.52 -8.05
C LEU A 81 8.91 -2.33 -7.98
N GLY A 82 8.42 -1.13 -8.31
CA GLY A 82 7.03 -0.74 -8.15
C GLY A 82 6.69 -0.50 -6.68
N PRO A 83 5.48 -0.85 -6.23
CA PRO A 83 5.04 -0.52 -4.88
C PRO A 83 5.73 -1.42 -3.84
N VAL A 84 6.40 -0.77 -2.90
CA VAL A 84 7.20 -1.41 -1.86
C VAL A 84 6.58 -1.22 -0.47
N LEU A 85 6.57 -2.29 0.32
CA LEU A 85 6.18 -2.27 1.74
C LEU A 85 7.39 -2.61 2.61
N SER A 86 7.95 -1.57 3.23
CA SER A 86 9.05 -1.66 4.20
C SER A 86 8.51 -1.81 5.63
N GLN A 87 9.37 -1.93 6.64
CA GLN A 87 8.93 -1.97 8.05
C GLN A 87 8.20 -0.70 8.51
N GLU A 88 8.52 0.44 7.89
CA GLU A 88 7.83 1.72 8.13
C GLU A 88 6.47 1.81 7.42
N SER A 89 6.21 0.89 6.48
CA SER A 89 4.94 0.85 5.74
C SER A 89 3.81 0.38 6.65
N PHE A 90 2.66 1.03 6.50
CA PHE A 90 1.51 0.75 7.34
C PHE A 90 0.60 -0.27 6.68
N VAL A 91 0.57 -1.48 7.25
CA VAL A 91 -0.26 -2.59 6.76
C VAL A 91 -1.14 -3.14 7.86
N VAL A 92 -2.45 -3.07 7.67
CA VAL A 92 -3.45 -3.53 8.64
C VAL A 92 -4.61 -4.22 7.95
N LEU A 93 -5.41 -4.99 8.69
CA LEU A 93 -6.63 -5.59 8.15
C LEU A 93 -7.57 -4.51 7.63
N TYR A 94 -8.03 -4.68 6.39
CA TYR A 94 -9.00 -3.78 5.80
C TYR A 94 -10.37 -3.99 6.43
N ARG A 95 -11.05 -2.89 6.73
CA ARG A 95 -12.45 -2.85 7.15
C ARG A 95 -13.15 -1.75 6.39
N SER A 96 -14.39 -1.97 5.98
CA SER A 96 -15.17 -1.02 5.18
C SER A 96 -15.31 0.36 5.84
N ASN A 97 -15.30 0.45 7.17
CA ASN A 97 -15.31 1.73 7.90
C ASN A 97 -14.05 2.59 7.67
N GLN A 98 -12.96 2.03 7.12
CA GLN A 98 -11.75 2.78 6.78
C GLN A 98 -11.87 3.51 5.45
N ASP A 99 -12.72 3.02 4.53
CA ASP A 99 -12.92 3.60 3.20
C ASP A 99 -13.26 5.10 3.21
N PRO A 100 -14.28 5.56 3.98
CA PRO A 100 -14.60 6.98 4.04
C PRO A 100 -13.47 7.82 4.62
N ILE A 101 -12.67 7.26 5.54
CA ILE A 101 -11.52 7.94 6.16
C ILE A 101 -10.40 8.11 5.12
N LEU A 102 -10.07 7.04 4.40
CA LEU A 102 -9.04 7.04 3.36
C LEU A 102 -9.42 7.94 2.19
N ASN A 103 -10.69 7.95 1.81
CA ASN A 103 -11.21 8.82 0.78
C ASN A 103 -11.15 10.29 1.22
N ASN A 104 -11.46 10.59 2.48
CA ASN A 104 -11.28 11.94 3.03
C ASN A 104 -9.80 12.35 3.05
N LEU A 105 -8.90 11.43 3.41
CA LEU A 105 -7.45 11.66 3.41
C LEU A 105 -6.87 11.84 2.02
N SER A 106 -7.38 11.11 1.02
CA SER A 106 -7.01 11.31 -0.38
C SER A 106 -7.43 12.69 -0.88
N LYS A 107 -8.63 13.15 -0.48
CA LYS A 107 -9.15 14.47 -0.84
C LYS A 107 -8.49 15.63 -0.09
N ARG A 108 -8.06 15.41 1.16
CA ARG A 108 -7.30 16.40 1.91
C ARG A 108 -5.85 16.37 1.44
N LYS A 109 -5.35 17.49 0.92
CA LYS A 109 -3.90 17.66 0.76
C LYS A 109 -3.24 17.44 2.12
N CYS A 110 -2.33 16.49 2.18
CA CYS A 110 -1.53 16.22 3.36
C CYS A 110 -0.85 17.51 3.81
N SER A 111 -1.28 18.05 4.96
CA SER A 111 -0.74 19.30 5.51
C SER A 111 0.63 19.13 6.17
N SER A 112 1.33 18.04 5.87
CA SER A 112 2.70 17.83 6.31
C SER A 112 3.61 18.63 5.39
N SER A 113 3.67 19.94 5.63
CA SER A 113 4.87 20.69 5.30
C SER A 113 6.04 19.93 5.92
N PRO A 114 7.05 19.47 5.16
CA PRO A 114 8.32 19.14 5.79
C PRO A 114 8.88 20.46 6.30
N GLY A 115 8.68 20.72 7.59
CA GLY A 115 9.61 21.57 8.30
C GLY A 115 11.00 20.99 8.08
N GLN A 116 11.78 21.66 7.23
CA GLN A 116 13.16 22.05 7.48
C GLN A 116 14.00 21.00 8.24
N ALA A 117 14.84 20.29 7.50
CA ALA A 117 16.03 19.66 8.06
C ALA A 117 17.21 19.86 7.10
N ALA A 118 17.68 21.12 7.03
CA ALA A 118 19.08 21.54 6.93
C ALA A 118 19.13 23.08 6.99
#